data_AF-A0A7C1WC46-F1
#
_entry.id   AF-A0A7C1WC46-F1
#
_cell.length_a   1.000
_cell.length_b   1.000
_cell.length_c   1.000
_cell.angle_alpha   90.00
_cell.angle_beta   90.00
_cell.angle_gamma   90.00
#
_symmetry.space_group_name_H-M   'P 1'
#
loop_
_entity.id
_entity.type
_entity.pdbx_description
1 polymer ?
#
loop_
_entity_poly.entity_id
_entity_poly.type
_entity_poly.pdbx_seq_one_letter_code
_entity_poly.pdbx_strand_id
1 'polypeptide(L)' 'ILVTEDMAGLFSDYRPRFVKRYAELGKGIAKAAGLYAEDVRAGRFPGPEHCFADPAGKKKPKKGDK' A
#
# COMPACT_ATOMS: atom_id res chain seq x y z
N ILE A 1 4.78 30.15 -8.09
CA ILE A 1 4.27 28.78 -8.38
C ILE A 1 5.18 27.81 -7.62
N LEU A 2 4.62 26.83 -6.90
CA LEU A 2 5.36 25.80 -6.18
C LEU A 2 4.86 24.42 -6.63
N VAL A 3 5.72 23.42 -6.58
CA VAL A 3 5.40 22.01 -6.84
C VAL A 3 4.86 21.40 -5.54
N THR A 4 3.72 20.70 -5.63
CA THR A 4 3.02 20.17 -4.45
C THR A 4 3.88 19.18 -3.67
N GLU A 5 4.63 18.34 -4.38
CA GLU A 5 5.50 17.30 -3.83
C GLU A 5 6.67 17.89 -3.02
N ASP A 6 7.25 19.01 -3.50
CA ASP A 6 8.33 19.73 -2.81
C ASP A 6 7.82 20.38 -1.52
N MET A 7 6.62 20.97 -1.56
CA MET A 7 5.97 21.58 -0.40
C MET A 7 5.57 20.53 0.66
N ALA A 8 5.09 19.36 0.21
CA ALA A 8 4.65 18.25 1.03
C ALA A 8 5.81 17.40 1.60
N GLY A 9 7.03 17.61 1.11
CA GLY A 9 8.21 16.86 1.55
C GLY A 9 8.14 15.38 1.18
N LEU A 10 7.67 15.07 -0.04
CA LEU A 10 7.60 13.68 -0.51
C LEU A 10 8.98 13.09 -0.82
N PHE A 11 9.91 13.93 -1.29
CA PHE A 11 11.28 13.53 -1.63
C PHE A 11 12.28 14.19 -0.69
N SER A 12 13.28 13.44 -0.22
CA SER A 12 14.31 13.92 0.71
C SER A 12 15.53 14.52 0.02
N ASP A 13 15.80 14.11 -1.22
CA ASP A 13 17.16 14.21 -1.78
C ASP A 13 17.43 15.57 -2.42
N TYR A 14 16.38 16.29 -2.80
CA TYR A 14 16.48 17.62 -3.37
C TYR A 14 15.38 18.53 -2.82
N ARG A 15 15.76 19.74 -2.41
CA ARG A 15 14.83 20.79 -1.99
C ARG A 15 15.24 22.11 -2.66
N PRO A 16 14.44 22.64 -3.61
CA PRO A 16 14.73 23.95 -4.18
C PRO A 16 14.74 25.03 -3.09
N ARG A 17 15.69 25.98 -3.18
CA ARG A 17 15.91 27.00 -2.13
C ARG A 17 14.69 27.89 -1.86
N PHE A 18 13.81 28.07 -2.85
CA PHE A 18 12.61 28.90 -2.73
C PHE A 18 11.41 28.16 -2.10
N VAL A 19 11.53 26.85 -1.82
CA VAL A 19 10.44 26.04 -1.26
C VAL A 19 10.44 26.13 0.27
N LYS A 20 9.30 26.53 0.83
CA LYS A 20 8.95 26.28 2.23
C LYS A 20 8.24 24.93 2.33
N ARG A 21 8.80 23.99 3.11
CA ARG A 21 8.14 22.74 3.44
C ARG A 21 7.09 22.96 4.52
N TYR A 22 5.94 22.34 4.33
CA TYR A 22 4.83 22.34 5.28
C TYR A 22 4.62 20.97 5.93
N ALA A 23 5.20 19.91 5.36
CA ALA A 23 5.17 18.56 5.88
C ALA A 23 6.42 17.76 5.45
N GLU A 24 6.58 16.56 6.00
CA GLU A 24 7.63 15.58 5.68
C GLU A 24 6.96 14.21 5.37
N LEU A 25 6.06 14.21 4.38
CA LEU A 25 5.20 13.06 4.09
C LEU A 25 5.98 11.84 3.54
N GLY A 26 7.15 12.05 2.92
CA GLY A 26 7.97 10.96 2.40
C GLY A 26 8.31 9.91 3.46
N LYS A 27 8.59 10.33 4.70
CA LYS A 27 8.85 9.40 5.82
C LYS A 27 7.63 8.56 6.20
N GLY A 28 6.46 9.19 6.21
CA GLY A 28 5.20 8.51 6.51
C GLY A 28 4.86 7.46 5.45
N ILE A 29 5.05 7.82 4.18
CA ILE A 29 4.83 6.91 3.05
C ILE A 29 5.82 5.74 3.09
N ALA A 30 7.11 6.00 3.32
CA ALA A 30 8.12 4.95 3.42
C ALA A 30 7.78 3.95 4.56
N LYS A 31 7.34 4.47 5.72
CA LYS A 31 6.89 3.63 6.84
C LYS A 31 5.66 2.79 6.44
N ALA A 32 4.65 3.40 5.83
CA ALA A 32 3.44 2.70 5.40
C ALA A 32 3.75 1.59 4.39
N ALA A 33 4.63 1.87 3.41
CA ALA A 33 5.09 0.89 2.45
C ALA A 33 5.83 -0.29 3.12
N GLY A 34 6.64 -0.01 4.14
CA GLY A 34 7.31 -1.04 4.94
C GLY A 34 6.33 -1.96 5.68
N LEU A 35 5.34 -1.37 6.37
CA LEU A 35 4.29 -2.11 7.08
C LEU A 35 3.47 -2.98 6.12
N TYR A 36 3.05 -2.41 4.99
CA TYR A 36 2.36 -3.16 3.95
C TYR A 36 3.19 -4.36 3.47
N ALA A 37 4.47 -4.15 3.18
CA ALA A 37 5.35 -5.22 2.74
C ALA A 37 5.58 -6.29 3.81
N GLU A 38 5.55 -5.93 5.10
CA GLU A 38 5.57 -6.87 6.20
C GLU A 38 4.29 -7.71 6.25
N ASP A 39 3.12 -7.06 6.18
CA ASP A 39 1.82 -7.74 6.22
C ASP A 39 1.64 -8.71 5.05
N VAL A 40 2.11 -8.35 3.85
CA VAL A 40 2.11 -9.25 2.68
C VAL A 40 3.03 -10.45 2.91
N ARG A 41 4.26 -10.24 3.39
CA ARG A 41 5.21 -11.34 3.63
C ARG A 41 4.74 -12.28 4.75
N ALA A 42 4.06 -11.72 5.76
CA ALA A 42 3.49 -12.47 6.86
C ALA A 42 2.14 -13.14 6.51
N GLY A 43 1.57 -12.86 5.33
CA GLY A 43 0.25 -13.36 4.93
C GLY A 43 -0.91 -12.78 5.76
N ARG A 44 -0.69 -11.65 6.45
CA ARG A 44 -1.75 -10.92 7.17
C ARG A 44 -2.60 -10.09 6.22
N PHE A 45 -1.99 -9.60 5.15
CA PHE A 45 -2.68 -8.92 4.06
C PHE A 45 -2.57 -9.74 2.76
N PRO A 46 -3.68 -9.87 1.98
CA PRO A 46 -5.02 -9.38 2.28
C PRO A 46 -5.75 -10.23 3.33
N GLY A 47 -6.47 -9.56 4.23
CA GLY A 47 -7.45 -10.21 5.11
C GLY A 47 -8.76 -10.52 4.37
N PRO A 48 -9.66 -11.35 4.92
CA PRO A 48 -10.95 -11.66 4.31
C PRO A 48 -11.80 -10.43 3.96
N GLU A 49 -11.72 -9.38 4.77
CA GLU A 49 -12.39 -8.09 4.57
C GLU A 49 -11.84 -7.28 3.38
N HIS A 50 -10.62 -7.62 2.92
CA HIS A 50 -9.97 -7.02 1.77
C HIS A 50 -10.13 -7.85 0.49
N CYS A 51 -10.87 -8.97 0.56
CA CYS A 51 -11.14 -9.86 -0.56
C CYS A 51 -12.62 -9.83 -0.92
N PHE A 52 -12.92 -9.76 -2.22
CA PHE A 52 -14.26 -10.07 -2.69
C PHE A 52 -14.46 -11.60 -2.66
N ALA A 53 -15.60 -12.05 -2.14
CA ALA A 53 -15.99 -13.44 -2.30
C ALA A 53 -16.25 -13.71 -3.79
N ASP A 54 -15.62 -14.75 -4.34
CA ASP A 54 -15.95 -15.22 -5.68
C ASP A 54 -17.43 -15.68 -5.69
N PRO A 55 -18.32 -15.03 -6.46
CA PRO A 55 -19.72 -15.44 -6.55
C PRO A 55 -19.88 -16.87 -7.12
N ALA A 56 -18.83 -17.47 -7.70
CA ALA A 56 -18.81 -18.82 -8.23
C ALA A 56 -18.23 -19.87 -7.25
N GLY A 57 -18.32 -19.65 -5.94
CA GLY A 57 -17.97 -20.61 -4.87
C GLY A 57 -18.75 -21.95 -4.86
N LYS A 58 -19.24 -22.45 -6.00
CA LYS A 58 -19.66 -23.85 -6.14
C LYS A 58 -18.43 -24.73 -6.28
N LYS A 59 -17.88 -25.18 -5.15
CA LYS A 59 -17.09 -26.43 -5.13
C LYS A 59 -17.96 -27.52 -5.76
N LYS A 60 -17.68 -27.93 -7.00
CA LYS A 60 -18.26 -29.16 -7.55
C LYS A 60 -17.81 -30.32 -6.65
N PRO A 61 -18.73 -31.17 -6.15
CA PRO A 61 -18.31 -32.36 -5.43
C PRO A 61 -17.47 -33.24 -6.38
N LYS A 62 -16.29 -33.65 -5.93
CA LYS A 62 -15.48 -34.67 -6.61
C LYS A 62 -16.31 -35.95 -6.67
N LYS A 63 -16.90 -36.24 -7.82
CA LYS A 63 -17.50 -37.54 -8.13
C LYS A 63 -16.37 -38.49 -8.55
N GLY A 64 -16.20 -39.55 -7.76
CA GLY A 64 -15.47 -40.75 -8.15
C GLY A 64 -14.19 -40.97 -7.36
N ASP A 65 -14.25 -41.87 -6.38
CA ASP A 65 -13.45 -43.09 -6.45
C ASP A 65 -14.40 -44.27 -6.31
N LYS A 66 -14.07 -45.33 -7.05
CA LYS A 66 -14.86 -46.54 -7.34
C LYS A 66 -15.30 -47.31 -6.11
#